data_AF-A0A952PHB5-F1
#
_entry.id   AF-A0A952PHB5-F1
#
_cell.length_a   1.000
_cell.length_b   1.000
_cell.length_c   1.000
_cell.angle_alpha   90.00
_cell.angle_beta   90.00
_cell.angle_gamma   90.00
#
_symmetry.space_group_name_H-M   'P 1'
#
loop_
_entity.id
_entity.type
_entity.pdbx_description
1 polymer ?
#
loop_
_entity_poly.entity_id
_entity_poly.type
_entity_poly.pdbx_seq_one_letter_code
_entity_poly.pdbx_strand_id
1 'polypeptide(L)'
;MKLPKLENTADVGILIIVLMLLGLAVTWPLLGQWEAVRGFGAELLILAVTFYIARQYLPWEDAPRERIRRPGPELWIGLLGFVVFYIAWPFVAGGGGPVVFLAPGILAALTLAALRYGRAAWGLRWPTGRELIVLAVVAAVAVGLSRLFGGLLPPSEAQLLATHRPLIPGLMLDFSQIGANLLPALLIVFLTVIGYELYFRVFLQTRLAQVLPGRWALFAQAALYFAGAMLPLLIVSRGDPSVFPPASVLTQFAMLSNGVLAGYFWRKTGSLPLLVLLHLLAFVRWGL
;
A
#
# COMPACT_ATOMS: atom_id res chain seq x y z
N MET A 1 -4.61 35.47 -15.61
CA MET A 1 -4.00 34.40 -14.77
C MET A 1 -5.11 33.74 -13.96
N LYS A 2 -5.51 32.51 -14.29
CA LYS A 2 -6.40 31.73 -13.41
C LYS A 2 -5.57 31.25 -12.23
N LEU A 3 -5.89 31.68 -11.03
CA LEU A 3 -5.33 31.10 -9.81
C LEU A 3 -5.54 29.58 -9.87
N PRO A 4 -4.52 28.76 -9.53
CA PRO A 4 -4.71 27.33 -9.42
C PRO A 4 -5.80 27.12 -8.38
N LYS A 5 -6.90 26.46 -8.77
CA LYS A 5 -7.96 26.10 -7.84
C LYS A 5 -7.33 25.33 -6.69
N LEU A 6 -7.22 25.98 -5.54
CA LEU A 6 -6.80 25.43 -4.24
C LEU A 6 -7.82 24.40 -3.70
N GLU A 7 -8.96 24.25 -4.36
CA GLU A 7 -9.96 23.22 -4.14
C GLU A 7 -9.42 21.84 -4.54
N ASN A 8 -8.76 21.09 -3.64
CA ASN A 8 -9.02 19.63 -3.43
C ASN A 8 -7.94 18.84 -2.67
N THR A 9 -6.72 19.36 -2.43
CA THR A 9 -5.65 18.56 -1.79
C THR A 9 -5.55 18.71 -0.28
N ALA A 10 -6.12 19.76 0.30
CA ALA A 10 -6.15 19.96 1.75
C ALA A 10 -6.84 18.79 2.47
N ASP A 11 -7.93 18.24 1.92
CA ASP A 11 -8.76 17.24 2.61
C ASP A 11 -8.08 15.86 2.76
N VAL A 12 -7.22 15.43 1.82
CA VAL A 12 -6.46 14.18 1.98
C VAL A 12 -5.35 14.36 3.01
N GLY A 13 -4.66 15.51 2.99
CA GLY A 13 -3.67 15.85 4.01
C GLY A 13 -4.30 15.91 5.40
N ILE A 14 -5.47 16.57 5.52
CA ILE A 14 -6.25 16.62 6.76
C ILE A 14 -6.66 15.23 7.20
N LEU A 15 -7.13 14.37 6.30
CA LEU A 15 -7.52 13.00 6.64
C LEU A 15 -6.33 12.16 7.11
N ILE A 16 -5.18 12.25 6.44
CA ILE A 16 -3.93 11.61 6.88
C ILE A 16 -3.55 12.14 8.26
N ILE A 17 -3.61 13.46 8.50
CA ILE A 17 -3.32 14.05 9.80
C ILE A 17 -4.28 13.51 10.86
N VAL A 18 -5.59 13.51 10.60
CA VAL A 18 -6.60 12.97 11.52
C VAL A 18 -6.32 11.51 11.85
N LEU A 19 -5.98 10.69 10.85
CA LEU A 19 -5.64 9.29 11.03
C LEU A 19 -4.35 9.12 11.84
N MET A 20 -3.32 9.91 11.54
CA MET A 20 -2.06 9.90 12.30
C MET A 20 -2.30 10.34 13.76
N LEU A 21 -3.17 11.33 14.00
CA LEU A 21 -3.55 11.76 15.35
C LEU A 21 -4.35 10.69 16.10
N LEU A 22 -5.28 10.01 15.43
CA LEU A 22 -6.03 8.88 16.01
C LEU A 22 -5.09 7.72 16.34
N GLY A 23 -4.18 7.38 15.42
CA GLY A 23 -3.18 6.34 15.64
C GLY A 23 -2.22 6.69 16.78
N LEU A 24 -1.78 7.95 16.85
CA LEU A 24 -0.99 8.46 17.96
C LEU A 24 -1.76 8.35 19.27
N ALA A 25 -3.02 8.76 19.33
CA ALA A 25 -3.85 8.69 20.54
C ALA A 25 -4.03 7.25 21.05
N VAL A 26 -4.15 6.28 20.15
CA VAL A 26 -4.26 4.86 20.49
C VAL A 26 -2.92 4.28 20.94
N THR A 27 -1.82 4.63 20.27
CA THR A 27 -0.48 4.09 20.57
C THR A 27 0.21 4.73 21.76
N TRP A 28 -0.13 5.99 22.07
CA TRP A 28 0.44 6.75 23.18
C TRP A 28 0.42 5.99 24.52
N PRO A 29 -0.71 5.40 24.95
CA PRO A 29 -0.74 4.59 26.18
C PRO A 29 -0.11 3.18 26.03
N LEU A 30 0.12 2.69 24.81
CA LEU A 30 0.53 1.31 24.54
C LEU A 30 2.04 1.14 24.35
N LEU A 31 2.69 2.08 23.66
CA LEU A 31 4.13 2.05 23.34
C LEU A 31 4.97 2.96 24.25
N GLY A 32 4.30 3.81 25.04
CA GLY A 32 4.95 4.91 25.74
C GLY A 32 5.08 6.16 24.88
N GLN A 33 5.10 7.32 25.54
CA GLN A 33 4.96 8.63 24.91
C GLN A 33 6.06 8.89 23.88
N TRP A 34 7.30 8.54 24.21
CA TRP A 34 8.45 8.80 23.34
C TRP A 34 8.41 7.96 22.06
N GLU A 35 8.12 6.67 22.16
CA GLU A 35 8.08 5.78 20.99
C GLU A 35 6.92 6.13 20.07
N ALA A 36 5.75 6.45 20.62
CA ALA A 36 4.59 6.87 19.86
C ALA A 36 4.84 8.19 19.12
N VAL A 37 5.38 9.21 19.80
CA VAL A 37 5.74 10.50 19.18
C VAL A 37 6.81 10.34 18.12
N ARG A 38 7.87 9.58 18.40
CA ARG A 38 8.95 9.32 17.45
C ARG A 38 8.42 8.63 16.19
N GLY A 39 7.64 7.55 16.35
CA GLY A 39 7.10 6.76 15.25
C GLY A 39 6.13 7.57 14.36
N PHE A 40 5.09 8.16 14.96
CA PHE A 40 4.09 8.93 14.21
C PHE A 40 4.64 10.26 13.69
N GLY A 41 5.52 10.92 14.45
CA GLY A 41 6.19 12.14 14.01
C GLY A 41 7.10 11.89 12.81
N ALA A 42 7.89 10.81 12.84
CA ALA A 42 8.71 10.39 11.70
C ALA A 42 7.86 10.02 10.48
N GLU A 43 6.78 9.25 10.66
CA GLU A 43 5.87 8.86 9.58
C GLU A 43 5.19 10.09 8.95
N LEU A 44 4.68 11.01 9.77
CA LEU A 44 4.05 12.23 9.31
C LEU A 44 5.04 13.12 8.54
N LEU A 45 6.27 13.26 9.03
CA LEU A 45 7.32 14.01 8.35
C LEU A 45 7.69 13.37 7.01
N ILE A 46 7.88 12.04 6.97
CA ILE A 46 8.17 11.32 5.73
C ILE A 46 7.05 11.56 4.72
N LEU A 47 5.79 11.42 5.13
CA LEU A 47 4.64 11.64 4.24
C LEU A 47 4.57 13.07 3.76
N ALA A 48 4.74 14.06 4.65
CA ALA A 48 4.70 15.47 4.29
C ALA A 48 5.76 15.82 3.26
N VAL A 49 7.02 15.42 3.49
CA VAL A 49 8.11 15.66 2.54
C VAL A 49 7.89 14.89 1.24
N THR A 50 7.47 13.63 1.33
CA THR A 50 7.20 12.79 0.17
C THR A 50 6.10 13.38 -0.72
N PHE A 51 4.97 13.79 -0.14
CA PHE A 51 3.87 14.42 -0.87
C PHE A 51 4.26 15.78 -1.42
N TYR A 52 5.05 16.56 -0.67
CA TYR A 52 5.58 17.83 -1.15
C TYR A 52 6.40 17.62 -2.43
N ILE A 53 7.39 16.72 -2.38
CA ILE A 53 8.26 16.41 -3.54
C ILE A 53 7.42 15.84 -4.69
N ALA A 54 6.56 14.85 -4.43
CA ALA A 54 5.72 14.25 -5.46
C ALA A 54 4.77 15.28 -6.09
N ARG A 55 4.26 16.26 -5.34
CA ARG A 55 3.43 17.33 -5.87
C ARG A 55 4.20 18.31 -6.75
N GLN A 56 5.43 18.66 -6.39
CA GLN A 56 6.26 19.57 -7.19
C GLN A 56 6.75 18.91 -8.49
N TYR A 57 7.05 17.62 -8.43
CA TYR A 57 7.82 16.95 -9.47
C TYR A 57 7.06 15.85 -10.23
N LEU A 58 5.83 15.47 -9.88
CA LEU A 58 4.99 14.64 -10.75
C LEU A 58 4.10 15.53 -11.65
N PRO A 59 3.50 14.97 -12.72
CA PRO A 59 2.55 15.71 -13.53
C PRO A 59 1.42 16.32 -12.69
N TRP A 60 1.04 17.56 -13.02
CA TRP A 60 -0.06 18.24 -12.34
C TRP A 60 -1.41 17.60 -12.69
N GLU A 61 -1.57 17.23 -13.95
CA GLU A 61 -2.74 16.52 -14.45
C GLU A 61 -2.70 15.04 -14.04
N ASP A 62 -3.88 14.44 -13.94
CA ASP A 62 -3.97 13.00 -13.70
C ASP A 62 -3.62 12.26 -14.99
N ALA A 63 -2.97 11.10 -14.87
CA ALA A 63 -2.60 10.31 -16.04
C ALA A 63 -3.84 9.97 -16.88
N PRO A 64 -3.73 9.92 -18.23
CA PRO A 64 -4.86 9.58 -19.08
C PRO A 64 -5.37 8.17 -18.74
N ARG A 65 -6.69 8.07 -18.50
CA ARG A 65 -7.36 6.82 -18.13
C ARG A 65 -8.30 6.38 -19.24
N GLU A 66 -8.26 5.09 -19.56
CA GLU A 66 -9.32 4.49 -20.37
C GLU A 66 -10.64 4.58 -19.61
N ARG A 67 -11.73 4.89 -20.33
CA ARG A 67 -13.06 4.95 -19.74
C ARG A 67 -13.46 3.57 -19.22
N ILE A 68 -13.98 3.52 -18.00
CA ILE A 68 -14.50 2.28 -17.42
C ILE A 68 -15.73 1.83 -18.21
N ARG A 69 -15.71 0.59 -18.72
CA ARG A 69 -16.71 0.04 -19.63
C ARG A 69 -18.01 -0.33 -18.90
N ARG A 70 -17.92 -0.89 -17.69
CA ARG A 70 -19.05 -1.33 -16.87
C ARG A 70 -18.84 -0.90 -15.41
N PRO A 71 -19.04 0.39 -15.05
CA PRO A 71 -18.60 0.94 -13.76
C PRO A 71 -19.21 0.23 -12.55
N GLY A 72 -20.52 -0.03 -12.55
CA GLY A 72 -21.19 -0.75 -11.45
C GLY A 72 -20.70 -2.20 -11.32
N PRO A 73 -20.87 -3.05 -12.35
CA PRO A 73 -20.45 -4.44 -12.29
C PRO A 73 -18.96 -4.63 -11.99
N GLU A 74 -18.07 -3.82 -12.58
CA GLU A 74 -16.62 -3.92 -12.31
C GLU A 74 -16.28 -3.55 -10.86
N LEU A 75 -16.94 -2.53 -10.30
CA LEU A 75 -16.77 -2.19 -8.88
C LEU A 75 -17.24 -3.34 -7.98
N TRP A 76 -18.40 -3.93 -8.30
CA TRP A 76 -18.92 -5.09 -7.55
C TRP A 76 -18.00 -6.31 -7.65
N ILE A 77 -17.45 -6.61 -8.82
CA ILE A 77 -16.43 -7.66 -8.97
C ILE A 77 -15.23 -7.37 -8.08
N GLY A 78 -14.78 -6.10 -8.05
CA GLY A 78 -13.73 -5.65 -7.15
C GLY A 78 -14.08 -5.94 -5.69
N LEU A 79 -15.16 -5.36 -5.18
CA LEU A 79 -15.58 -5.50 -3.78
C LEU A 79 -15.89 -6.95 -3.39
N LEU A 80 -16.53 -7.74 -4.26
CA LEU A 80 -16.79 -9.15 -4.02
C LEU A 80 -15.47 -9.94 -3.96
N GLY A 81 -14.54 -9.67 -4.88
CA GLY A 81 -13.20 -10.23 -4.82
C GLY A 81 -12.49 -9.91 -3.51
N PHE A 82 -12.72 -8.71 -2.95
CA PHE A 82 -12.13 -8.31 -1.68
C PHE A 82 -12.64 -9.21 -0.55
N VAL A 83 -13.97 -9.32 -0.46
CA VAL A 83 -14.64 -10.16 0.55
C VAL A 83 -14.24 -11.62 0.40
N VAL A 84 -14.24 -12.16 -0.83
CA VAL A 84 -13.91 -13.57 -1.08
C VAL A 84 -12.48 -13.88 -0.69
N PHE A 85 -11.50 -13.12 -1.16
CA PHE A 85 -10.10 -13.49 -1.02
C PHE A 85 -9.42 -12.98 0.25
N TYR A 86 -9.82 -11.82 0.77
CA TYR A 86 -9.19 -11.23 1.96
C TYR A 86 -9.98 -11.44 3.25
N ILE A 87 -11.24 -11.90 3.17
CA ILE A 87 -12.07 -12.19 4.35
C ILE A 87 -12.44 -13.67 4.36
N ALA A 88 -13.27 -14.13 3.43
CA ALA A 88 -13.84 -15.48 3.46
C ALA A 88 -12.79 -16.59 3.28
N TRP A 89 -11.86 -16.44 2.34
CA TRP A 89 -10.85 -17.45 2.06
C TRP A 89 -9.92 -17.73 3.27
N PRO A 90 -9.38 -16.72 3.98
CA PRO A 90 -8.66 -16.93 5.24
C PRO A 90 -9.44 -17.74 6.28
N PHE A 91 -10.77 -17.55 6.38
CA PHE A 91 -11.62 -18.35 7.29
C PHE A 91 -11.75 -19.81 6.86
N VAL A 92 -11.87 -20.08 5.57
CA VAL A 92 -12.20 -21.42 5.05
C VAL A 92 -10.95 -22.27 4.79
N ALA A 93 -9.88 -21.67 4.26
CA ALA A 93 -8.68 -22.39 3.85
C ALA A 93 -7.68 -22.65 4.99
N GLY A 94 -7.91 -22.09 6.19
CA GLY A 94 -7.08 -22.33 7.38
C GLY A 94 -5.63 -21.86 7.27
N GLY A 95 -5.27 -21.07 6.25
CA GLY A 95 -3.91 -20.60 6.04
C GLY A 95 -3.76 -19.54 4.93
N GLY A 96 -2.77 -18.66 5.07
CA GLY A 96 -2.46 -17.54 4.18
C GLY A 96 -1.33 -17.83 3.19
N GLY A 97 -1.51 -18.79 2.29
CA GLY A 97 -0.52 -19.08 1.25
C GLY A 97 -0.38 -17.93 0.22
N PRO A 98 0.72 -17.87 -0.56
CA PRO A 98 0.92 -16.82 -1.58
C PRO A 98 -0.23 -16.67 -2.57
N VAL A 99 -0.93 -17.78 -2.84
CA VAL A 99 -2.11 -17.85 -3.72
C VAL A 99 -3.23 -16.92 -3.26
N VAL A 100 -3.42 -16.74 -1.94
CA VAL A 100 -4.46 -15.87 -1.36
C VAL A 100 -4.25 -14.40 -1.76
N PHE A 101 -2.99 -14.02 -1.97
CA PHE A 101 -2.61 -12.64 -2.28
C PHE A 101 -2.47 -12.39 -3.79
N LEU A 102 -2.24 -13.45 -4.55
CA LEU A 102 -2.20 -13.42 -6.02
C LEU A 102 -3.59 -13.48 -6.64
N ALA A 103 -4.52 -14.26 -6.06
CA ALA A 103 -5.85 -14.49 -6.63
C ALA A 103 -6.66 -13.20 -6.89
N PRO A 104 -6.64 -12.17 -6.01
CA PRO A 104 -7.26 -10.87 -6.30
C PRO A 104 -6.64 -10.18 -7.52
N GLY A 105 -5.31 -10.21 -7.63
CA GLY A 105 -4.59 -9.70 -8.79
C GLY A 105 -4.97 -10.43 -10.07
N ILE A 106 -5.11 -11.76 -10.01
CA ILE A 106 -5.57 -12.58 -11.14
C ILE A 106 -7.02 -12.22 -11.50
N LEU A 107 -7.92 -12.05 -10.54
CA LEU A 107 -9.29 -11.61 -10.79
C LEU A 107 -9.32 -10.25 -11.50
N ALA A 108 -8.52 -9.29 -11.04
CA ALA A 108 -8.38 -7.99 -11.70
C ALA A 108 -7.87 -8.15 -13.13
N ALA A 109 -6.82 -8.95 -13.34
CA ALA A 109 -6.25 -9.23 -14.66
C ALA A 109 -7.29 -9.85 -15.60
N LEU A 110 -7.99 -10.89 -15.15
CA LEU A 110 -9.02 -11.58 -15.92
C LEU A 110 -10.17 -10.64 -16.27
N THR A 111 -10.58 -9.78 -15.34
CA THR A 111 -11.64 -8.79 -15.59
C THR A 111 -11.20 -7.77 -16.64
N LEU A 112 -9.98 -7.25 -16.53
CA LEU A 112 -9.41 -6.32 -17.51
C LEU A 112 -9.29 -6.97 -18.90
N ALA A 113 -8.85 -8.23 -18.96
CA ALA A 113 -8.69 -8.99 -20.20
C ALA A 113 -10.05 -9.33 -20.83
N ALA A 114 -11.01 -9.84 -20.05
CA ALA A 114 -12.35 -10.19 -20.51
C ALA A 114 -13.09 -8.97 -21.08
N LEU A 115 -12.90 -7.81 -20.44
CA LEU A 115 -13.44 -6.54 -20.93
C LEU A 115 -12.55 -5.87 -21.97
N ARG A 116 -11.48 -6.51 -22.46
CA ARG A 116 -10.58 -6.05 -23.54
C ARG A 116 -10.00 -4.65 -23.32
N TYR A 117 -9.63 -4.32 -22.09
CA TYR A 117 -8.96 -3.06 -21.77
C TYR A 117 -7.57 -2.99 -22.42
N GLY A 118 -7.21 -1.80 -22.92
CA GLY A 118 -5.93 -1.55 -23.61
C GLY A 118 -4.78 -1.31 -22.63
N ARG A 119 -3.54 -1.30 -23.13
CA ARG A 119 -2.30 -1.18 -22.34
C ARG A 119 -2.29 -0.04 -21.31
N ALA A 120 -2.95 1.08 -21.62
CA ALA A 120 -3.06 2.22 -20.73
C ALA A 120 -3.85 1.91 -19.44
N ALA A 121 -4.94 1.14 -19.53
CA ALA A 121 -5.75 0.76 -18.37
C ALA A 121 -5.03 -0.21 -17.42
N TRP A 122 -4.09 -0.99 -17.94
CA TRP A 122 -3.20 -1.86 -17.16
C TRP A 122 -2.01 -1.10 -16.55
N GLY A 123 -1.79 0.15 -16.98
CA GLY A 123 -0.61 0.92 -16.61
C GLY A 123 0.70 0.36 -17.15
N LEU A 124 0.65 -0.34 -18.31
CA LEU A 124 1.82 -0.93 -18.97
C LEU A 124 2.63 0.12 -19.73
N ARG A 125 2.98 1.19 -19.02
CA ARG A 125 3.84 2.28 -19.46
C ARG A 125 5.10 2.28 -18.60
N TRP A 126 6.26 2.32 -19.25
CA TRP A 126 7.51 2.49 -18.53
C TRP A 126 7.57 3.87 -17.86
N PRO A 127 8.09 3.98 -16.63
CA PRO A 127 8.22 5.26 -15.98
C PRO A 127 9.19 6.17 -16.74
N THR A 128 8.91 7.47 -16.74
CA THR A 128 9.82 8.48 -17.28
C THR A 128 11.02 8.69 -16.35
N GLY A 129 12.12 9.24 -16.88
CA GLY A 129 13.28 9.59 -16.05
C GLY A 129 12.91 10.50 -14.86
N ARG A 130 12.01 11.48 -15.08
CA ARG A 130 11.49 12.36 -14.02
C ARG A 130 10.77 11.57 -12.93
N GLU A 131 9.91 10.63 -13.29
CA GLU A 131 9.18 9.78 -12.32
C GLU A 131 10.11 8.87 -11.53
N LEU A 132 11.16 8.34 -12.17
CA LEU A 132 12.20 7.54 -11.49
C LEU A 132 13.02 8.38 -10.52
N ILE A 133 13.38 9.62 -10.89
CA ILE A 133 14.08 10.53 -9.99
C ILE A 133 13.21 10.85 -8.77
N VAL A 134 11.93 11.16 -8.98
CA VAL A 134 11.00 11.40 -7.87
C VAL A 134 10.90 10.19 -6.96
N LEU A 135 10.77 8.99 -7.53
CA LEU A 135 10.76 7.76 -6.76
C LEU A 135 12.05 7.59 -5.95
N ALA A 136 13.22 7.79 -6.58
CA ALA A 136 14.51 7.65 -5.92
C ALA A 136 14.66 8.65 -4.76
N VAL A 137 14.24 9.90 -4.96
CA VAL A 137 14.27 10.94 -3.91
C VAL A 137 13.31 10.58 -2.77
N VAL A 138 12.07 10.18 -3.09
CA VAL A 138 11.09 9.74 -2.09
C VAL A 138 11.61 8.55 -1.29
N ALA A 139 12.22 7.58 -1.96
CA ALA A 139 12.82 6.42 -1.30
C ALA A 139 13.99 6.81 -0.41
N ALA A 140 14.89 7.67 -0.90
CA ALA A 140 16.04 8.14 -0.13
C ALA A 140 15.60 8.93 1.11
N VAL A 141 14.59 9.80 0.98
CA VAL A 141 14.01 10.53 2.11
C VAL A 141 13.36 9.56 3.10
N ALA A 142 12.54 8.63 2.62
CA ALA A 142 11.83 7.71 3.50
C ALA A 142 12.78 6.77 4.25
N VAL A 143 13.79 6.22 3.57
CA VAL A 143 14.83 5.37 4.18
C VAL A 143 15.73 6.21 5.08
N GLY A 144 16.19 7.37 4.63
CA GLY A 144 17.09 8.26 5.39
C GLY A 144 16.44 8.76 6.68
N LEU A 145 15.22 9.26 6.62
CA LEU A 145 14.47 9.67 7.82
C LEU A 145 14.17 8.47 8.72
N SER A 146 13.73 7.33 8.17
CA SER A 146 13.53 6.10 8.96
C SER A 146 14.80 5.75 9.75
N ARG A 147 15.98 5.81 9.12
CA ARG A 147 17.28 5.53 9.77
C ARG A 147 17.67 6.59 10.78
N LEU A 148 17.50 7.88 10.48
CA LEU A 148 17.80 8.99 11.40
C LEU A 148 17.00 8.90 12.69
N PHE A 149 15.74 8.45 12.60
CA PHE A 149 14.91 8.24 13.77
C PHE A 149 15.16 6.89 14.47
N GLY A 150 16.14 6.08 14.05
CA GLY A 150 16.43 4.78 14.67
C GLY A 150 15.48 3.65 14.26
N GLY A 151 14.96 3.70 13.03
CA GLY A 151 13.93 2.82 12.49
C GLY A 151 12.53 3.37 12.74
N LEU A 152 11.65 3.22 11.74
CA LEU A 152 10.23 3.57 11.88
C LEU A 152 9.50 2.67 12.87
N LEU A 153 9.82 1.38 12.90
CA LEU A 153 9.19 0.43 13.78
C LEU A 153 9.96 0.31 15.10
N PRO A 154 9.28 0.25 16.27
CA PRO A 154 9.88 -0.19 17.51
C PRO A 154 10.59 -1.55 17.32
N PRO A 155 11.72 -1.79 17.99
CA PRO A 155 12.42 -3.08 17.91
C PRO A 155 11.53 -4.28 18.21
N SER A 156 10.59 -4.14 19.14
CA SER A 156 9.59 -5.16 19.50
C SER A 156 8.66 -5.51 18.32
N GLU A 157 8.16 -4.51 17.58
CA GLU A 157 7.36 -4.73 16.37
C GLU A 157 8.18 -5.33 15.24
N ALA A 158 9.39 -4.82 15.01
CA ALA A 158 10.29 -5.33 13.97
C ALA A 158 10.63 -6.81 14.21
N GLN A 159 10.87 -7.19 15.46
CA GLN A 159 11.15 -8.57 15.85
C GLN A 159 9.90 -9.46 15.73
N LEU A 160 8.72 -8.96 16.08
CA LEU A 160 7.44 -9.68 15.90
C LEU A 160 7.16 -9.97 14.43
N LEU A 161 7.32 -8.97 13.55
CA LEU A 161 7.19 -9.12 12.10
C LEU A 161 8.22 -10.12 11.55
N ALA A 162 9.45 -10.09 12.08
CA ALA A 162 10.50 -11.05 11.73
C ALA A 162 10.26 -12.47 12.29
N THR A 163 9.45 -12.64 13.33
CA THR A 163 9.12 -13.96 13.91
C THR A 163 7.88 -14.57 13.24
N HIS A 164 6.95 -13.74 12.78
CA HIS A 164 5.72 -14.15 12.06
C HIS A 164 5.82 -14.01 10.53
N ARG A 165 7.06 -14.05 10.02
CA ARG A 165 7.40 -14.09 8.58
C ARG A 165 6.52 -14.97 7.69
N PRO A 166 6.03 -16.16 8.12
CA PRO A 166 5.20 -16.99 7.24
C PRO A 166 3.79 -16.43 6.95
N LEU A 167 3.35 -15.37 7.65
CA LEU A 167 2.00 -14.84 7.48
C LEU A 167 1.97 -13.60 6.58
N ILE A 168 3.04 -12.80 6.51
CA ILE A 168 3.08 -11.59 5.67
C ILE A 168 3.82 -11.92 4.35
N PRO A 169 3.15 -11.86 3.19
CA PRO A 169 3.70 -12.34 1.90
C PRO A 169 4.95 -11.61 1.39
N GLY A 170 5.29 -10.45 1.97
CA GLY A 170 6.52 -9.72 1.69
C GLY A 170 7.68 -10.02 2.64
N LEU A 171 7.44 -10.80 3.69
CA LEU A 171 8.37 -11.07 4.80
C LEU A 171 8.88 -12.52 4.82
N MET A 172 8.51 -13.34 3.84
CA MET A 172 8.98 -14.74 3.72
C MET A 172 10.48 -14.88 3.41
N LEU A 173 11.24 -13.79 3.35
CA LEU A 173 12.70 -13.84 3.19
C LEU A 173 13.35 -14.20 4.54
N ASP A 174 13.43 -15.49 4.82
CA ASP A 174 14.46 -15.98 5.73
C ASP A 174 15.82 -15.89 5.05
N PHE A 175 16.48 -14.75 5.26
CA PHE A 175 17.82 -14.49 4.77
C PHE A 175 18.89 -15.47 5.33
N SER A 176 18.54 -16.37 6.25
CA SER A 176 19.43 -17.44 6.70
C SER A 176 19.38 -18.72 5.82
N GLN A 177 18.36 -18.86 4.95
CA GLN A 177 18.18 -20.02 4.05
C GLN A 177 18.54 -19.71 2.57
N ILE A 178 19.31 -18.64 2.34
CA ILE A 178 19.51 -17.96 1.03
C ILE A 178 20.13 -18.83 -0.08
N GLY A 179 20.84 -19.92 0.22
CA GLY A 179 21.66 -20.60 -0.79
C GLY A 179 20.91 -21.09 -2.04
N ALA A 180 19.73 -21.72 -1.86
CA ALA A 180 18.99 -22.35 -2.97
C ALA A 180 17.58 -21.76 -3.23
N ASN A 181 17.03 -21.00 -2.28
CA ASN A 181 15.63 -20.57 -2.29
C ASN A 181 15.43 -19.07 -2.54
N LEU A 182 16.51 -18.30 -2.74
CA LEU A 182 16.43 -16.84 -2.91
C LEU A 182 15.62 -16.44 -4.16
N LEU A 183 15.90 -17.06 -5.31
CA LEU A 183 15.24 -16.69 -6.57
C LEU A 183 13.72 -17.00 -6.54
N PRO A 184 13.26 -18.20 -6.11
CA PRO A 184 11.84 -18.46 -5.93
C PRO A 184 11.17 -17.51 -4.92
N ALA A 185 11.83 -17.19 -3.81
CA ALA A 185 11.29 -16.28 -2.80
C ALA A 185 11.12 -14.85 -3.34
N LEU A 186 12.15 -14.31 -4.01
CA LEU A 186 12.09 -13.00 -4.65
C LEU A 186 11.00 -12.95 -5.74
N LEU A 187 10.83 -14.04 -6.50
CA LEU A 187 9.77 -14.14 -7.50
C LEU A 187 8.39 -14.10 -6.85
N ILE A 188 8.17 -14.82 -5.75
CA ILE A 188 6.89 -14.82 -5.03
C ILE A 188 6.58 -13.41 -4.47
N VAL A 189 7.56 -12.74 -3.87
CA VAL A 189 7.41 -11.36 -3.37
C VAL A 189 7.05 -10.43 -4.53
N PHE A 190 7.80 -10.50 -5.63
CA PHE A 190 7.57 -9.68 -6.81
C PHE A 190 6.17 -9.89 -7.41
N LEU A 191 5.75 -11.14 -7.60
CA LEU A 191 4.42 -11.49 -8.10
C LEU A 191 3.32 -11.01 -7.14
N THR A 192 3.54 -11.13 -5.84
CA THR A 192 2.58 -10.68 -4.82
C THR A 192 2.41 -9.16 -4.87
N VAL A 193 3.51 -8.42 -4.97
CA VAL A 193 3.48 -6.96 -5.15
C VAL A 193 2.72 -6.59 -6.42
N ILE A 194 2.98 -7.25 -7.54
CA ILE A 194 2.20 -7.04 -8.77
C ILE A 194 0.72 -7.30 -8.53
N GLY A 195 0.36 -8.40 -7.85
CA GLY A 195 -1.02 -8.75 -7.54
C GLY A 195 -1.71 -7.66 -6.72
N TYR A 196 -1.06 -7.17 -5.67
CA TYR A 196 -1.56 -6.08 -4.83
C TYR A 196 -1.73 -4.78 -5.60
N GLU A 197 -0.74 -4.38 -6.39
CA GLU A 197 -0.82 -3.14 -7.16
C GLU A 197 -1.88 -3.23 -8.28
N LEU A 198 -1.95 -4.36 -8.96
CA LEU A 198 -2.94 -4.61 -10.01
C LEU A 198 -4.36 -4.60 -9.45
N TYR A 199 -4.58 -5.25 -8.31
CA TYR A 199 -5.91 -5.33 -7.71
C TYR A 199 -6.33 -4.01 -7.05
N PHE A 200 -5.53 -3.47 -6.13
CA PHE A 200 -5.95 -2.29 -5.37
C PHE A 200 -5.81 -0.99 -6.16
N ARG A 201 -4.68 -0.76 -6.84
CA ARG A 201 -4.41 0.55 -7.49
C ARG A 201 -4.95 0.58 -8.90
N VAL A 202 -4.55 -0.38 -9.73
CA VAL A 202 -4.94 -0.38 -11.15
C VAL A 202 -6.43 -0.66 -11.29
N PHE A 203 -6.92 -1.73 -10.67
CA PHE A 203 -8.31 -2.13 -10.79
C PHE A 203 -9.22 -1.30 -9.86
N LEU A 204 -9.18 -1.55 -8.55
CA LEU A 204 -10.17 -1.08 -7.59
C LEU A 204 -10.21 0.45 -7.45
N GLN A 205 -9.06 1.12 -7.29
CA GLN A 205 -9.01 2.59 -7.18
C GLN A 205 -9.68 3.28 -8.37
N THR A 206 -9.44 2.77 -9.58
CA THR A 206 -9.95 3.36 -10.82
C THR A 206 -11.48 3.23 -10.92
N ARG A 207 -12.06 2.15 -10.36
CA ARG A 207 -13.51 1.94 -10.30
C ARG A 207 -14.15 2.74 -9.15
N LEU A 208 -13.51 2.78 -7.99
CA LEU A 208 -13.93 3.63 -6.87
C LEU A 208 -14.00 5.11 -7.30
N ALA A 209 -13.06 5.57 -8.13
CA ALA A 209 -13.05 6.93 -8.65
C ALA A 209 -14.21 7.26 -9.62
N GLN A 210 -15.03 6.28 -10.02
CA GLN A 210 -16.25 6.53 -10.79
C GLN A 210 -17.42 6.94 -9.90
N VAL A 211 -17.40 6.56 -8.62
CA VAL A 211 -18.51 6.76 -7.67
C VAL A 211 -18.12 7.63 -6.48
N LEU A 212 -16.82 7.83 -6.26
CA LEU A 212 -16.27 8.70 -5.24
C LEU A 212 -15.41 9.80 -5.89
N PRO A 213 -15.38 11.01 -5.31
CA PRO A 213 -14.38 12.01 -5.68
C PRO A 213 -12.97 11.40 -5.59
N GLY A 214 -12.06 11.74 -6.53
CA GLY A 214 -10.78 11.03 -6.68
C GLY A 214 -9.93 10.92 -5.42
N ARG A 215 -10.07 11.86 -4.47
CA ARG A 215 -9.47 11.83 -3.14
C ARG A 215 -10.05 10.75 -2.21
N TRP A 216 -11.37 10.61 -2.18
CA TRP A 216 -12.07 9.59 -1.40
C TRP A 216 -11.87 8.20 -2.01
N ALA A 217 -11.76 8.11 -3.34
CA ALA A 217 -11.38 6.87 -4.00
C ALA A 217 -9.98 6.40 -3.60
N LEU A 218 -9.02 7.33 -3.49
CA LEU A 218 -7.67 7.05 -3.01
C LEU A 218 -7.71 6.59 -1.54
N PHE A 219 -8.45 7.30 -0.68
CA PHE A 219 -8.57 6.90 0.72
C PHE A 219 -9.25 5.55 0.91
N ALA A 220 -10.40 5.33 0.28
CA ALA A 220 -11.14 4.07 0.34
C ALA A 220 -10.28 2.90 -0.17
N GLN A 221 -9.52 3.11 -1.25
CA GLN A 221 -8.56 2.12 -1.72
C GLN A 221 -7.46 1.86 -0.70
N ALA A 222 -6.87 2.88 -0.09
CA ALA A 222 -5.83 2.72 0.90
C ALA A 222 -6.34 1.97 2.15
N ALA A 223 -7.57 2.27 2.60
CA ALA A 223 -8.24 1.58 3.69
C ALA A 223 -8.52 0.11 3.33
N LEU A 224 -8.98 -0.18 2.12
CA LEU A 224 -9.18 -1.55 1.64
C LEU A 224 -7.85 -2.29 1.47
N TYR A 225 -6.78 -1.63 1.00
CA TYR A 225 -5.44 -2.22 0.95
C TYR A 225 -4.93 -2.57 2.33
N PHE A 226 -5.06 -1.64 3.28
CA PHE A 226 -4.74 -1.85 4.68
C PHE A 226 -5.52 -3.06 5.25
N ALA A 227 -6.84 -3.07 5.07
CA ALA A 227 -7.70 -4.16 5.51
C ALA A 227 -7.34 -5.49 4.81
N GLY A 228 -7.02 -5.47 3.52
CA GLY A 228 -6.59 -6.67 2.78
C GLY A 228 -5.22 -7.20 3.22
N ALA A 229 -4.33 -6.32 3.69
CA ALA A 229 -3.04 -6.73 4.23
C ALA A 229 -3.17 -7.28 5.67
N MET A 230 -4.06 -6.73 6.49
CA MET A 230 -4.16 -7.05 7.93
C MET A 230 -5.23 -8.08 8.27
N LEU A 231 -6.44 -8.00 7.69
CA LEU A 231 -7.57 -8.87 8.05
C LEU A 231 -7.27 -10.35 7.85
N PRO A 232 -6.68 -10.82 6.74
CA PRO A 232 -6.31 -12.23 6.60
C PRO A 232 -5.45 -12.73 7.77
N LEU A 233 -4.54 -11.88 8.25
CA LEU A 233 -3.60 -12.23 9.31
C LEU A 233 -4.29 -12.27 10.67
N LEU A 234 -5.15 -11.30 10.96
CA LEU A 234 -5.99 -11.29 12.16
C LEU A 234 -6.94 -12.49 12.19
N ILE A 235 -7.49 -12.88 11.04
CA ILE A 235 -8.39 -14.03 10.91
C ILE A 235 -7.63 -15.34 11.15
N VAL A 236 -6.51 -15.55 10.45
CA VAL A 236 -5.71 -16.78 10.56
C VAL A 236 -5.10 -16.92 11.96
N SER A 237 -4.68 -15.82 12.58
CA SER A 237 -4.20 -15.81 13.97
C SER A 237 -5.31 -15.91 15.02
N ARG A 238 -6.59 -15.98 14.61
CA ARG A 238 -7.75 -15.99 15.51
C ARG A 238 -7.76 -14.80 16.49
N GLY A 239 -7.20 -13.68 16.08
CA GLY A 239 -7.05 -12.49 16.92
C GLY A 239 -6.06 -12.65 18.07
N ASP A 240 -5.12 -13.59 17.99
CA ASP A 240 -4.07 -13.77 18.99
C ASP A 240 -3.23 -12.47 19.12
N PRO A 241 -3.30 -11.77 20.26
CA PRO A 241 -2.58 -10.52 20.47
C PRO A 241 -1.06 -10.73 20.52
N SER A 242 -0.56 -11.97 20.61
CA SER A 242 0.86 -12.27 20.45
C SER A 242 1.33 -12.27 18.98
N VAL A 243 0.40 -12.37 18.02
CA VAL A 243 0.69 -12.29 16.57
C VAL A 243 0.48 -10.87 16.05
N PHE A 244 -0.55 -10.17 16.56
CA PHE A 244 -0.82 -8.75 16.29
C PHE A 244 -1.01 -7.99 17.61
N PRO A 245 0.08 -7.64 18.30
CA PRO A 245 -0.03 -6.86 19.52
C PRO A 245 -0.62 -5.49 19.19
N PRO A 246 -1.40 -4.88 20.11
CA PRO A 246 -1.86 -3.50 19.99
C PRO A 246 -0.73 -2.49 19.74
N ALA A 247 0.51 -2.87 20.09
CA ALA A 247 1.73 -2.16 19.71
C ALA A 247 1.89 -1.98 18.19
N SER A 248 1.51 -2.97 17.36
CA SER A 248 1.66 -2.98 15.89
C SER A 248 0.88 -1.91 15.12
N VAL A 249 0.19 -1.03 15.82
CA VAL A 249 -0.61 0.05 15.24
C VAL A 249 0.26 0.98 14.39
N LEU A 250 1.53 1.21 14.73
CA LEU A 250 2.41 2.02 13.88
C LEU A 250 2.65 1.36 12.52
N THR A 251 2.91 0.05 12.50
CA THR A 251 2.98 -0.74 11.26
C THR A 251 1.68 -0.62 10.44
N GLN A 252 0.53 -0.69 11.11
CA GLN A 252 -0.79 -0.55 10.49
C GLN A 252 -0.98 0.82 9.81
N PHE A 253 -0.61 1.91 10.49
CA PHE A 253 -0.67 3.25 9.91
C PHE A 253 0.33 3.48 8.78
N ALA A 254 1.53 2.91 8.88
CA ALA A 254 2.52 2.95 7.80
C ALA A 254 2.02 2.24 6.54
N MET A 255 1.27 1.14 6.67
CA MET A 255 0.64 0.48 5.53
C MET A 255 -0.46 1.34 4.88
N LEU A 256 -1.30 1.98 5.70
CA LEU A 256 -2.32 2.90 5.21
C LEU A 256 -1.68 4.08 4.46
N SER A 257 -0.60 4.65 5.01
CA SER A 257 0.12 5.76 4.42
C SER A 257 0.77 5.38 3.09
N ASN A 258 1.37 4.19 3.01
CA ASN A 258 1.89 3.63 1.77
C ASN A 258 0.76 3.38 0.74
N GLY A 259 -0.42 2.95 1.20
CA GLY A 259 -1.64 2.87 0.41
C GLY A 259 -1.98 4.20 -0.28
N VAL A 260 -2.02 5.27 0.50
CA VAL A 260 -2.32 6.63 0.02
C VAL A 260 -1.25 7.11 -0.97
N LEU A 261 0.04 6.92 -0.63
CA LEU A 261 1.16 7.34 -1.47
C LEU A 261 1.15 6.62 -2.83
N ALA A 262 1.04 5.30 -2.83
CA ALA A 262 0.95 4.49 -4.04
C ALA A 262 -0.28 4.88 -4.88
N GLY A 263 -1.43 5.10 -4.24
CA GLY A 263 -2.63 5.56 -4.93
C GLY A 263 -2.47 6.95 -5.57
N TYR A 264 -1.69 7.84 -4.95
CA TYR A 264 -1.34 9.14 -5.52
C TYR A 264 -0.42 8.99 -6.74
N PHE A 265 0.63 8.18 -6.63
CA PHE A 265 1.54 7.88 -7.74
C PHE A 265 0.78 7.27 -8.92
N TRP A 266 -0.11 6.30 -8.69
CA TRP A 266 -0.96 5.72 -9.72
C TRP A 266 -1.78 6.78 -10.44
N ARG A 267 -2.39 7.68 -9.68
CA ARG A 267 -3.22 8.75 -10.23
C ARG A 267 -2.42 9.71 -11.11
N LYS A 268 -1.18 10.02 -10.74
CA LYS A 268 -0.33 10.96 -11.49
C LYS A 268 0.42 10.35 -12.65
N THR A 269 0.80 9.07 -12.56
CA THR A 269 1.69 8.45 -13.54
C THR A 269 1.01 7.39 -14.38
N GLY A 270 0.00 6.69 -13.84
CA GLY A 270 -0.62 5.56 -14.50
C GLY A 270 0.37 4.45 -14.86
N SER A 271 1.47 4.30 -14.10
CA SER A 271 2.54 3.35 -14.38
C SER A 271 2.57 2.25 -13.32
N LEU A 272 2.15 1.04 -13.70
CA LEU A 272 2.24 -0.15 -12.83
C LEU A 272 3.70 -0.49 -12.47
N PRO A 273 4.69 -0.46 -13.41
CA PRO A 273 6.09 -0.68 -13.04
C PRO A 273 6.58 0.28 -11.95
N LEU A 274 6.20 1.56 -12.00
CA LEU A 274 6.57 2.52 -10.97
C LEU A 274 5.96 2.17 -9.61
N LEU A 275 4.70 1.72 -9.58
CA LEU A 275 4.02 1.28 -8.36
C LEU A 275 4.70 0.06 -7.75
N VAL A 276 5.07 -0.91 -8.58
CA VAL A 276 5.79 -2.12 -8.12
C VAL A 276 7.12 -1.72 -7.48
N LEU A 277 7.90 -0.84 -8.12
CA LEU A 277 9.15 -0.34 -7.53
C LEU A 277 8.91 0.41 -6.22
N LEU A 278 7.90 1.28 -6.17
CA LEU A 278 7.52 2.01 -4.94
C LEU A 278 7.15 1.06 -3.80
N HIS A 279 6.38 0.01 -4.09
CA HIS A 279 5.97 -0.97 -3.09
C HIS A 279 7.16 -1.82 -2.61
N LEU A 280 8.06 -2.23 -3.52
CA LEU A 280 9.29 -2.94 -3.15
C LEU A 280 10.18 -2.08 -2.22
N LEU A 281 10.27 -0.78 -2.48
CA LEU A 281 11.01 0.16 -1.64
C LEU A 281 10.37 0.38 -0.27
N ALA A 282 9.06 0.15 -0.13
CA ALA A 282 8.38 0.19 1.16
C ALA A 282 8.89 -0.93 2.10
N PHE A 283 9.21 -2.12 1.59
CA PHE A 283 9.83 -3.18 2.39
C PHE A 283 11.18 -2.73 2.96
N VAL A 284 12.04 -2.14 2.11
CA VAL A 284 13.35 -1.62 2.53
C VAL A 284 13.22 -0.54 3.60
N ARG A 285 12.25 0.36 3.46
CA ARG A 285 11.96 1.43 4.44
C ARG A 285 11.58 0.88 5.82
N TRP A 286 10.83 -0.23 5.84
CA TRP A 286 10.40 -0.90 7.06
C TRP A 286 11.44 -1.89 7.62
N GLY A 287 12.57 -2.05 6.93
CA GLY A 287 13.65 -2.95 7.35
C GLY A 287 13.33 -4.43 7.11
N LEU A 288 12.50 -4.72 6.10
CA LEU A 288 12.05 -6.05 5.71
C LEU A 288 12.80 -6.54 4.46
#